data_AF-A0A2P2L7U5-F1
#
_entry.id   AF-A0A2P2L7U5-F1
#
_cell.length_a   1.000
_cell.length_b   1.000
_cell.length_c   1.000
_cell.angle_alpha   90.00
_cell.angle_beta   90.00
_cell.angle_gamma   90.00
#
_symmetry.space_group_name_H-M   'P 1'
#
loop_
_entity.id
_entity.type
_entity.pdbx_description
1 polymer ?
#
loop_
_entity_poly.entity_id
_entity_poly.type
_entity_poly.pdbx_seq_one_letter_code
_entity_poly.pdbx_strand_id
1 'polypeptide(L)' 'MPEVTELHPVPDAHVPVMNFKFKGVSIDLLYAKLSLWVIPEVSAALSWQ' A
#
# COMPACT_ATOMS: atom_id res chain seq x y z
N MET A 1 -13.01 -9.34 7.53
CA MET A 1 -12.32 -8.09 7.91
C MET A 1 -13.37 -6.98 7.96
N PRO A 2 -13.99 -6.74 9.12
CA PRO A 2 -15.11 -5.78 9.26
C PRO A 2 -14.67 -4.30 9.17
N GLU A 3 -13.37 -4.03 9.20
CA GLU A 3 -12.80 -2.67 9.25
C GLU A 3 -12.54 -2.07 7.87
N VAL A 4 -12.86 -2.77 6.78
CA VAL A 4 -12.66 -2.31 5.39
C VAL A 4 -14.04 -2.09 4.78
N THR A 5 -14.50 -0.85 4.76
CA THR A 5 -15.88 -0.51 4.38
C THR A 5 -16.06 -0.03 2.95
N GLU A 6 -15.00 0.42 2.28
CA GLU A 6 -15.08 1.10 0.97
C GLU A 6 -13.89 0.70 0.09
N LEU A 7 -13.91 -0.50 -0.51
CA LEU A 7 -12.86 -0.96 -1.41
C LEU A 7 -13.20 -0.59 -2.86
N HIS A 8 -12.49 0.37 -3.44
CA HIS A 8 -12.71 0.79 -4.83
C HIS A 8 -11.42 0.66 -5.65
N PRO A 9 -11.43 -0.12 -6.75
CA PRO A 9 -10.36 -0.10 -7.73
C PRO A 9 -10.42 1.21 -8.52
N VAL A 10 -9.27 1.88 -8.71
CA VAL A 10 -9.17 3.11 -9.51
C VAL A 10 -8.97 2.73 -10.99
N PRO A 11 -9.96 2.97 -11.88
CA PRO A 11 -9.95 2.46 -13.25
C PRO A 11 -8.85 3.04 -14.15
N ASP A 12 -8.35 4.24 -13.83
CA ASP A 12 -7.38 5.00 -14.64
C ASP A 12 -5.99 5.11 -13.99
N ALA A 13 -5.75 4.38 -12.90
CA ALA A 13 -4.44 4.41 -12.26
C ALA A 13 -3.42 3.58 -13.05
N HIS A 14 -2.23 4.14 -13.29
CA HIS A 14 -1.11 3.46 -13.94
C HIS A 14 -0.65 2.20 -13.17
N VAL A 15 -1.00 2.11 -11.89
CA VAL A 15 -0.79 0.98 -10.99
C VAL A 15 -2.11 0.62 -10.30
N PRO A 16 -2.36 -0.65 -9.94
CA PRO A 16 -3.52 -1.00 -9.13
C PRO A 16 -3.49 -0.23 -7.80
N VAL A 17 -4.54 0.55 -7.54
CA VAL A 17 -4.74 1.26 -6.28
C VAL A 17 -6.00 0.74 -5.62
N MET A 18 -5.90 0.46 -4.32
CA MET A 18 -7.04 0.13 -3.48
C MET A 18 -7.21 1.22 -2.44
N ASN A 19 -8.32 1.92 -2.51
CA ASN A 19 -8.70 2.86 -1.46
C ASN A 19 -9.52 2.10 -0.43
N PHE A 20 -9.27 2.34 0.86
CA PHE A 20 -10.16 1.89 1.93
C PHE A 20 -10.12 2.82 3.13
N LYS A 21 -11.19 2.82 3.92
CA LYS A 21 -11.22 3.50 5.21
C LYS A 21 -10.92 2.52 6.33
N PHE A 22 -9.93 2.86 7.16
CA PHE A 22 -9.60 2.13 8.37
C PHE A 22 -9.80 3.05 9.57
N LYS A 23 -10.74 2.69 10.47
CA LYS A 23 -11.09 3.51 11.64
C LYS A 23 -11.41 4.98 11.32
N GLY A 24 -12.03 5.23 10.17
CA GLY A 24 -12.39 6.58 9.70
C GLY A 24 -11.26 7.34 8.99
N VAL A 25 -10.05 6.78 8.88
CA VAL A 25 -8.94 7.34 8.10
C VAL A 25 -8.96 6.73 6.70
N SER A 26 -8.98 7.57 5.66
CA SER A 26 -8.81 7.13 4.27
C SER A 26 -7.35 6.77 4.00
N ILE A 27 -7.12 5.57 3.49
CA ILE A 27 -5.80 5.04 3.15
C ILE A 27 -5.82 4.61 1.68
N ASP A 28 -4.81 5.05 0.93
CA ASP A 28 -4.56 4.63 -0.44
C ASP A 28 -3.42 3.59 -0.44
N LEU A 29 -3.75 2.34 -0.76
CA LEU A 29 -2.78 1.26 -0.88
C LEU A 29 -2.34 1.12 -2.34
N LEU A 30 -1.05 1.38 -2.59
CA LEU A 30 -0.44 1.21 -3.90
C LEU A 30 0.10 -0.21 -4.07
N TYR A 31 0.01 -0.75 -5.28
CA TYR A 31 0.64 -2.01 -5.65
C TYR A 31 1.80 -1.80 -6.62
N ALA A 32 2.96 -2.39 -6.31
CA ALA A 32 4.10 -2.48 -7.22
C ALA A 32 4.65 -3.91 -7.23
N LYS A 33 4.84 -4.47 -8.43
CA LYS A 33 5.51 -5.75 -8.62
C LYS A 33 7.00 -5.50 -8.82
N LEU A 34 7.82 -5.99 -7.90
CA LEU A 34 9.27 -5.98 -8.06
C LEU A 34 9.74 -7.29 -8.69
N SER A 35 10.79 -7.21 -9.50
CA SER A 35 11.49 -8.39 -10.05
C SER A 35 12.44 -8.99 -9.02
N LEU A 36 11.98 -9.12 -7.77
CA LEU A 36 12.73 -9.66 -6.63
C LEU A 36 11.99 -10.87 -6.08
N TRP A 37 12.74 -11.88 -5.62
CA TRP A 37 12.17 -13.09 -5.01
C TRP A 37 11.66 -12.86 -3.58
N VAL A 38 12.24 -11.89 -2.87
CA VAL A 38 11.91 -11.53 -1.49
C VAL A 38 12.02 -10.01 -1.33
N ILE A 39 11.16 -9.41 -0.50
CA ILE A 39 11.29 -8.02 -0.07
C ILE A 39 12.17 -8.00 1.19
N PRO A 40 13.40 -7.46 1.15
CA PRO A 40 14.25 -7.42 2.34
C PRO A 40 13.69 -6.45 3.37
N GLU A 41 13.91 -6.74 4.66
CA GLU A 41 13.66 -5.75 5.71
C GLU A 41 14.64 -4.58 5.54
N VAL A 42 14.11 -3.36 5.56
CA VAL A 42 14.94 -2.15 5.53
C VAL A 42 15.50 -1.95 6.93
N SER A 43 16.82 -2.13 7.12
CA SER A 43 17.47 -1.63 8.33
C SER A 43 17.57 -0.11 8.22
N ALA A 44 16.58 0.60 8.75
CA ALA A 44 16.60 2.06 8.87
C ALA A 44 17.67 2.57 9.87
N ALA A 45 18.72 1.78 10.14
CA ALA A 45 19.79 2.10 11.07
C ALA A 45 20.92 2.94 10.44
N LEU A 46 20.87 3.26 9.13
CA LEU A 46 21.99 3.92 8.43
C LEU A 46 21.58 5.08 7.52
N SER A 47 20.57 5.88 7.88
CA SER A 47 20.26 7.09 7.09
C SER A 47 19.86 8.33 7.89
N TRP A 48 20.31 8.44 9.14
CA TRP A 48 20.33 9.70 9.87
C TRP A 48 21.67 9.87 10.59
N GLN A 49 22.73 10.03 9.79
CA GLN A 49 24.00 10.64 10.17
C GLN A 49 24.31 11.72 9.16
#